data_AF-A0A8S1YMZ7-F1
#
_entry.id   AF-A0A8S1YMZ7-F1
#
_cell.length_a   1.000
_cell.length_b   1.000
_cell.length_c   1.000
_cell.angle_alpha   90.00
_cell.angle_beta   90.00
_cell.angle_gamma   90.00
#
_symmetry.space_group_name_H-M   'P 1'
#
loop_
_entity.id
_entity.type
_entity.pdbx_description
1 polymer ?
#
loop_
_entity_poly.entity_id
_entity_poly.type
_entity_poly.pdbx_seq_one_letter_code
_entity_poly.pdbx_strand_id
1 'polypeptide(L)'
;MIYSKMIEKEEDLHCSLKHQLPILMVNVDAKLKKNERLLCTECMENLESTAQLMSFKKISQNIREIQKQKKECIEDVINTSIKQIEQFQKELQILKSNVIQQLDILIGNIDEWIKNVQIIGQENVTYSFYDELENIINKTKPNQSNQEFIIDQINQINQTWYHKLFIKLSLFKQFEESELCEDILKKITKFDQLKENIKVSEKQEILQKNQQWRINKLN
;
A
#
# COMPACT_ATOMS: atom_id res chain seq x y z
N MET A 1 -26.16 -18.20 -1.34
CA MET A 1 -27.57 -18.09 -1.78
C MET A 1 -28.43 -17.91 -0.54
N ILE A 2 -29.27 -16.88 -0.50
CA ILE A 2 -30.09 -16.59 0.69
C ILE A 2 -31.39 -17.37 0.57
N TYR A 3 -31.77 -18.05 1.64
CA TYR A 3 -33.01 -18.83 1.68
C TYR A 3 -33.98 -18.19 2.65
N SER A 4 -35.18 -17.86 2.16
CA SER A 4 -36.29 -17.55 3.04
C SER A 4 -36.87 -18.85 3.58
N LYS A 5 -37.02 -18.94 4.89
CA LYS A 5 -37.56 -20.11 5.57
C LYS A 5 -38.52 -19.65 6.67
N MET A 6 -39.73 -20.22 6.68
CA MET A 6 -40.64 -20.09 7.81
C MET A 6 -40.04 -20.83 9.00
N ILE A 7 -40.01 -20.19 10.17
CA ILE A 7 -39.43 -20.78 11.38
C ILE A 7 -40.33 -21.92 11.84
N GLU A 8 -41.63 -21.66 11.87
CA GLU A 8 -42.69 -22.61 12.17
C GLU A 8 -42.87 -23.60 11.02
N LYS A 9 -43.27 -24.85 11.33
CA LYS A 9 -43.86 -25.74 10.34
C LYS A 9 -45.36 -25.47 10.25
N GLU A 10 -45.98 -25.81 9.12
CA GLU A 10 -47.43 -25.67 8.95
C GLU A 10 -48.21 -26.50 9.98
N GLU A 11 -47.66 -27.63 10.39
CA GLU A 11 -48.18 -28.53 11.43
C GLU A 11 -48.20 -27.89 12.84
N ASP A 12 -47.32 -26.91 13.09
CA ASP A 12 -47.22 -26.21 14.38
C ASP A 12 -48.29 -25.11 14.54
N LEU A 13 -49.09 -24.86 13.49
CA LEU A 13 -50.13 -23.83 13.49
C LEU A 13 -51.46 -24.40 13.98
N HIS A 14 -52.02 -23.83 15.04
CA HIS A 14 -53.22 -24.35 15.72
C HIS A 14 -54.38 -23.33 15.73
N CYS A 15 -55.65 -23.79 15.78
CA CYS A 15 -56.79 -22.85 15.88
C CYS A 15 -56.66 -22.04 17.18
N SER A 16 -57.18 -20.83 17.19
CA SER A 16 -57.31 -19.97 18.37
C SER A 16 -57.89 -20.69 19.60
N LEU A 17 -58.89 -21.55 19.38
CA LEU A 17 -59.54 -22.36 20.43
C LEU A 17 -58.91 -23.76 20.59
N LYS A 18 -57.79 -24.03 19.91
CA LYS A 18 -57.03 -25.30 19.96
C LYS A 18 -57.81 -26.55 19.53
N HIS A 19 -58.84 -26.39 18.69
CA HIS A 19 -59.43 -27.54 18.00
C HIS A 19 -58.37 -28.23 17.14
N GLN A 20 -58.38 -29.57 17.08
CA GLN A 20 -57.46 -30.38 16.27
C GLN A 20 -57.91 -30.44 14.81
N LEU A 21 -58.31 -29.29 14.26
CA LEU A 21 -58.82 -29.13 12.91
C LEU A 21 -57.90 -28.20 12.11
N PRO A 22 -57.76 -28.40 10.80
CA PRO A 22 -56.89 -27.57 9.97
C PRO A 22 -57.35 -26.11 9.92
N ILE A 23 -56.39 -25.20 9.81
CA ILE A 23 -56.67 -23.77 9.66
C ILE A 23 -57.20 -23.49 8.25
N LEU A 24 -58.35 -22.85 8.16
CA LEU A 24 -58.97 -22.48 6.89
C LEU A 24 -58.96 -20.97 6.65
N MET A 25 -59.17 -20.19 7.71
CA MET A 25 -59.33 -18.75 7.66
C MET A 25 -58.42 -18.08 8.70
N VAL A 26 -58.09 -16.82 8.44
CA VAL A 26 -57.36 -15.95 9.35
C VAL A 26 -58.16 -14.68 9.55
N ASN A 27 -58.36 -14.31 10.81
CA ASN A 27 -58.92 -13.03 11.19
C ASN A 27 -57.82 -11.95 11.10
N VAL A 28 -58.04 -10.92 10.28
CA VAL A 28 -57.04 -9.87 10.03
C VAL A 28 -57.15 -8.66 10.96
N ASP A 29 -58.00 -8.73 12.00
CA ASP A 29 -58.09 -7.66 13.00
C ASP A 29 -56.76 -7.48 13.75
N ALA A 30 -56.22 -6.27 13.69
CA ALA A 30 -54.98 -5.90 14.34
C ALA A 30 -55.06 -5.96 15.87
N LYS A 31 -56.26 -5.86 16.46
CA LYS A 31 -56.49 -5.90 17.91
C LYS A 31 -56.34 -7.30 18.51
N LEU A 32 -56.50 -8.36 17.72
CA LEU A 32 -56.35 -9.73 18.17
C LEU A 32 -54.89 -10.10 18.41
N LYS A 33 -54.62 -10.93 19.42
CA LYS A 33 -53.29 -11.49 19.64
C LYS A 33 -52.93 -12.48 18.52
N LYS A 34 -51.64 -12.73 18.30
CA LYS A 34 -51.15 -13.57 17.19
C LYS A 34 -51.81 -14.96 17.16
N ASN A 35 -51.94 -15.60 18.32
CA ASN A 35 -52.52 -16.93 18.49
C ASN A 35 -54.05 -16.96 18.39
N GLU A 36 -54.73 -15.81 18.38
CA GLU A 36 -56.19 -15.72 18.31
C GLU A 36 -56.70 -15.58 16.87
N ARG A 37 -55.80 -15.46 15.89
CA ARG A 37 -56.13 -15.10 14.51
C ARG A 37 -56.43 -16.29 13.60
N LEU A 38 -55.95 -17.49 13.92
CA LEU A 38 -56.08 -18.67 13.08
C LEU A 38 -57.39 -19.42 13.39
N LEU A 39 -58.23 -19.64 12.39
CA LEU A 39 -59.56 -20.22 12.55
C LEU A 39 -59.70 -21.51 11.73
N CYS A 40 -60.20 -22.58 12.37
CA CYS A 40 -60.67 -23.80 11.72
C CYS A 40 -62.18 -23.72 11.41
N THR A 41 -62.77 -24.77 10.83
CA THR A 41 -64.21 -24.85 10.51
C THR A 41 -65.10 -24.58 11.73
N GLU A 42 -64.84 -25.24 12.86
CA GLU A 42 -65.65 -25.09 14.08
C GLU A 42 -65.51 -23.69 14.69
N CYS A 43 -64.31 -23.12 14.64
CA CYS A 43 -64.07 -21.74 15.07
C CYS A 43 -64.85 -20.72 14.19
N MET A 44 -65.15 -21.05 12.93
CA MET A 44 -65.89 -20.20 12.00
C MET A 44 -67.41 -20.27 12.18
N GLU A 45 -67.96 -21.46 12.48
CA GLU A 45 -69.40 -21.66 12.69
C GLU A 45 -69.93 -20.90 13.92
N ASN A 46 -69.08 -20.75 14.93
CA ASN A 46 -69.41 -20.06 16.19
C ASN A 46 -69.00 -18.57 16.20
N LEU A 47 -68.46 -18.05 15.10
CA LEU A 47 -67.97 -16.67 15.04
C LEU A 47 -69.10 -15.71 14.64
N GLU A 48 -69.70 -15.02 15.61
CA GLU A 48 -70.70 -13.96 15.37
C GLU A 48 -70.09 -12.61 14.91
N SER A 49 -68.82 -12.59 14.53
CA SER A 49 -68.08 -11.36 14.28
C SER A 49 -68.23 -10.85 12.84
N THR A 50 -68.41 -9.53 12.69
CA THR A 50 -68.29 -8.83 11.40
C THR A 50 -66.83 -8.61 10.98
N ALA A 51 -65.88 -9.30 11.59
CA ALA A 51 -64.46 -9.16 11.29
C ALA A 51 -64.14 -9.53 9.84
N GLN A 52 -63.14 -8.86 9.29
CA GLN A 52 -62.62 -9.21 7.98
C GLN A 52 -61.86 -10.54 8.08
N LEU A 53 -62.28 -11.52 7.28
CA LEU A 53 -61.67 -12.84 7.22
C LEU A 53 -61.01 -13.04 5.86
N MET A 54 -59.88 -13.72 5.85
CA MET A 54 -59.19 -14.11 4.63
C MET A 54 -58.80 -15.58 4.70
N SER A 55 -58.88 -16.28 3.56
CA SER A 55 -58.41 -17.67 3.47
C SER A 55 -56.94 -17.79 3.87
N PHE A 56 -56.63 -18.77 4.70
CA PHE A 56 -55.27 -19.09 5.14
C PHE A 56 -54.33 -19.32 3.94
N LYS A 57 -54.81 -19.99 2.90
CA LYS A 57 -54.04 -20.22 1.66
C LYS A 57 -53.67 -18.89 0.98
N LYS A 58 -54.61 -17.94 0.90
CA LYS A 58 -54.38 -16.63 0.29
C LYS A 58 -53.37 -15.81 1.10
N ILE A 59 -53.50 -15.79 2.43
CA ILE A 59 -52.51 -15.12 3.30
C ILE A 59 -51.14 -15.76 3.19
N SER A 60 -51.07 -17.10 3.23
CA SER A 60 -49.81 -17.83 3.08
C SER A 60 -49.13 -17.52 1.75
N GLN A 61 -49.89 -17.45 0.65
CA GLN A 61 -49.37 -17.04 -0.65
C GLN A 61 -48.86 -15.58 -0.63
N ASN A 62 -49.63 -14.65 -0.05
CA ASN A 62 -49.21 -13.25 0.07
C ASN A 62 -47.93 -13.10 0.89
N ILE A 63 -47.81 -13.81 2.01
CA ILE A 63 -46.60 -13.81 2.85
C ILE A 63 -45.42 -14.36 2.05
N ARG A 64 -45.59 -15.49 1.33
CA ARG A 64 -44.53 -16.07 0.50
C ARG A 64 -44.05 -15.08 -0.57
N GLU A 65 -44.95 -14.36 -1.23
CA GLU A 65 -44.58 -13.38 -2.25
C GLU A 65 -43.84 -12.18 -1.64
N ILE A 66 -44.30 -11.65 -0.50
CA ILE A 66 -43.60 -10.59 0.23
C ILE A 66 -42.19 -11.05 0.65
N GLN A 67 -42.05 -12.27 1.16
CA GLN A 67 -40.76 -12.82 1.56
C GLN A 67 -39.83 -13.04 0.36
N LYS A 68 -40.38 -13.42 -0.80
CA LYS A 68 -39.63 -13.54 -2.05
C LYS A 68 -39.09 -12.17 -2.50
N GLN A 69 -39.93 -11.15 -2.54
CA GLN A 69 -39.51 -9.78 -2.89
C GLN A 69 -38.46 -9.24 -1.91
N LYS A 70 -38.66 -9.46 -0.60
CA LYS A 70 -37.68 -9.09 0.42
C LYS A 70 -36.34 -9.81 0.21
N LYS A 71 -36.38 -11.11 -0.11
CA LYS A 71 -35.18 -11.88 -0.43
C LYS A 71 -34.45 -11.28 -1.63
N GLU A 72 -35.15 -11.05 -2.74
CA GLU A 72 -34.56 -10.49 -3.97
C GLU A 72 -33.89 -9.14 -3.69
N CYS A 73 -34.58 -8.24 -2.97
CA CYS A 73 -34.01 -6.95 -2.56
C CYS A 73 -32.74 -7.11 -1.69
N ILE A 74 -32.75 -8.03 -0.72
CA ILE A 74 -31.58 -8.29 0.12
C ILE A 74 -30.42 -8.88 -0.70
N GLU A 75 -30.70 -9.81 -1.60
CA GLU A 75 -29.71 -10.40 -2.50
C GLU A 75 -29.10 -9.32 -3.41
N ASP A 76 -29.90 -8.40 -3.95
CA ASP A 76 -29.42 -7.29 -4.78
C ASP A 76 -28.50 -6.34 -4.00
N VAL A 77 -28.87 -5.97 -2.77
CA VAL A 77 -28.04 -5.12 -1.91
C VAL A 77 -26.72 -5.82 -1.61
N ILE A 78 -26.76 -7.08 -1.19
CA ILE A 78 -25.55 -7.85 -0.87
C ILE A 78 -24.66 -8.00 -2.10
N ASN A 79 -25.21 -8.35 -3.25
CA ASN A 79 -24.45 -8.50 -4.49
C ASN A 79 -23.83 -7.17 -4.93
N THR A 80 -24.53 -6.05 -4.75
CA THR A 80 -24.01 -4.72 -5.04
C THR A 80 -22.85 -4.37 -4.10
N SER A 81 -22.99 -4.64 -2.80
CA SER A 81 -21.90 -4.45 -1.84
C SER A 81 -20.68 -5.34 -2.13
N ILE A 82 -20.89 -6.61 -2.49
CA ILE A 82 -19.81 -7.51 -2.91
C ILE A 82 -19.05 -6.92 -4.10
N LYS A 83 -19.77 -6.47 -5.15
CA LYS A 83 -19.13 -5.83 -6.32
C LYS A 83 -18.33 -4.59 -5.95
N GLN A 84 -18.81 -3.77 -5.02
CA GLN A 84 -18.07 -2.59 -4.53
C GLN A 84 -16.79 -2.98 -3.78
N ILE A 85 -16.86 -4.02 -2.94
CA ILE A 85 -15.70 -4.55 -2.22
C ILE A 85 -14.67 -5.14 -3.20
N GLU A 86 -15.11 -5.90 -4.20
CA GLU A 86 -14.24 -6.43 -5.27
C GLU A 86 -13.57 -5.33 -6.07
N GLN A 87 -14.30 -4.27 -6.43
CA GLN A 87 -13.73 -3.10 -7.10
C GLN A 87 -12.70 -2.41 -6.21
N PHE A 88 -12.99 -2.19 -4.93
CA PHE A 88 -12.04 -1.61 -3.99
C PHE A 88 -10.77 -2.46 -3.84
N GLN A 89 -10.91 -3.78 -3.76
CA GLN A 89 -9.78 -4.71 -3.74
C GLN A 89 -8.91 -4.57 -5.01
N LYS A 90 -9.53 -4.44 -6.18
CA LYS A 90 -8.82 -4.22 -7.45
C LYS A 90 -8.04 -2.91 -7.43
N GLU A 91 -8.65 -1.82 -6.98
CA GLU A 91 -7.96 -0.53 -6.85
C GLU A 91 -6.77 -0.59 -5.87
N LEU A 92 -6.90 -1.32 -4.75
CA LEU A 92 -5.78 -1.56 -3.84
C LEU A 92 -4.63 -2.33 -4.49
N GLN A 93 -4.91 -3.30 -5.37
CA GLN A 93 -3.85 -4.03 -6.10
C GLN A 93 -3.15 -3.14 -7.13
N ILE A 94 -3.90 -2.24 -7.79
CA ILE A 94 -3.33 -1.24 -8.71
C ILE A 94 -2.43 -0.29 -7.92
N LEU A 95 -2.91 0.23 -6.79
CA LEU A 95 -2.12 1.10 -5.91
C LEU A 95 -0.84 0.42 -5.44
N LYS A 96 -0.92 -0.85 -5.00
CA LYS A 96 0.25 -1.65 -4.61
C LYS A 96 1.26 -1.75 -5.75
N SER A 97 0.81 -2.07 -6.96
CA SER A 97 1.68 -2.18 -8.13
C SER A 97 2.38 -0.85 -8.45
N ASN A 98 1.64 0.26 -8.38
CA ASN A 98 2.20 1.59 -8.60
C ASN A 98 3.26 1.96 -7.55
N VAL A 99 3.03 1.61 -6.28
CA VAL A 99 4.02 1.83 -5.21
C VAL A 99 5.29 1.03 -5.47
N ILE A 100 5.17 -0.25 -5.84
CA ILE A 100 6.33 -1.09 -6.20
C ILE A 100 7.10 -0.47 -7.36
N GLN A 101 6.40 -0.04 -8.42
CA GLN A 101 7.04 0.61 -9.56
C GLN A 101 7.79 1.89 -9.16
N GLN A 102 7.26 2.70 -8.23
CA GLN A 102 7.97 3.88 -7.73
C GLN A 102 9.24 3.50 -6.96
N LEU A 103 9.22 2.41 -6.19
CA LEU A 103 10.42 1.88 -5.53
C LEU A 103 11.46 1.38 -6.55
N ASP A 104 11.02 0.67 -7.59
CA ASP A 104 11.92 0.23 -8.68
C ASP A 104 12.57 1.42 -9.40
N ILE A 105 11.81 2.51 -9.63
CA ILE A 105 12.35 3.75 -10.20
C ILE A 105 13.39 4.39 -9.25
N LEU A 106 13.15 4.36 -7.93
CA LEU A 106 14.12 4.86 -6.95
C LEU A 106 15.42 4.04 -6.98
N ILE A 107 15.32 2.71 -7.06
CA ILE A 107 16.47 1.81 -7.19
C ILE A 107 17.22 2.09 -8.49
N GLY A 108 16.52 2.20 -9.63
CA GLY A 108 17.14 2.52 -10.91
C GLY A 108 17.85 3.87 -10.92
N ASN A 109 17.31 4.88 -10.23
CA ASN A 109 17.97 6.16 -10.02
C ASN A 109 19.27 6.03 -9.21
N ILE A 110 19.30 5.15 -8.19
CA ILE A 110 20.51 4.88 -7.41
C ILE A 110 21.56 4.19 -8.28
N ASP A 111 21.17 3.22 -9.12
CA ASP A 111 22.10 2.56 -10.05
C ASP A 111 22.69 3.56 -11.06
N GLU A 112 21.89 4.49 -11.58
CA GLU A 112 22.36 5.55 -12.46
C GLU A 112 23.31 6.50 -11.74
N TRP A 113 23.02 6.87 -10.50
CA TRP A 113 23.92 7.67 -9.67
C TRP A 113 25.27 6.96 -9.47
N ILE A 114 25.28 5.67 -9.12
CA ILE A 114 26.51 4.88 -8.97
C ILE A 114 27.32 4.89 -10.28
N LYS A 115 26.68 4.65 -11.42
CA LYS A 115 27.33 4.67 -12.74
C LYS A 115 27.98 6.03 -13.02
N ASN A 116 27.29 7.12 -12.74
CA ASN A 116 27.81 8.47 -12.96
C ASN A 116 29.05 8.77 -12.11
N VAL A 117 29.07 8.33 -10.85
CA VAL A 117 30.26 8.45 -9.99
C VAL A 117 31.41 7.58 -10.52
N GLN A 118 31.12 6.36 -11.00
CA GLN A 118 32.11 5.47 -11.60
C GLN A 118 32.72 6.04 -12.89
N ILE A 119 31.92 6.70 -13.73
CA ILE A 119 32.40 7.36 -14.95
C ILE A 119 33.44 8.43 -14.63
N ILE A 120 33.18 9.31 -13.64
CA ILE A 120 34.19 10.28 -13.18
C ILE A 120 35.46 9.55 -12.76
N GLY A 121 35.33 8.48 -11.97
CA GLY A 121 36.48 7.67 -11.54
C GLY A 121 37.28 7.15 -12.73
N GLN A 122 36.62 6.55 -13.72
CA GLN A 122 37.26 5.98 -14.92
C GLN A 122 37.95 7.04 -15.78
N GLU A 123 37.30 8.18 -16.02
CA GLU A 123 37.87 9.28 -16.80
C GLU A 123 39.13 9.85 -16.16
N ASN A 124 39.24 9.82 -14.83
CA ASN A 124 40.35 10.42 -14.10
C ASN A 124 41.48 9.46 -13.72
N VAL A 125 41.29 8.15 -13.90
CA VAL A 125 42.38 7.14 -13.75
C VAL A 125 42.92 6.66 -15.10
N THR A 126 42.30 7.05 -16.20
CA THR A 126 42.79 6.76 -17.55
C THR A 126 43.96 7.71 -17.86
N TYR A 127 45.11 7.15 -18.24
CA TYR A 127 46.31 7.93 -18.55
C TYR A 127 46.95 7.50 -19.88
N SER A 128 47.66 8.44 -20.51
CA SER A 128 48.53 8.19 -21.66
C SER A 128 49.96 8.05 -21.16
N PHE A 129 50.62 6.93 -21.49
CA PHE A 129 52.02 6.74 -21.10
C PHE A 129 52.92 7.87 -21.62
N TYR A 130 52.67 8.35 -22.84
CA TYR A 130 53.47 9.43 -23.44
C TYR A 130 53.27 10.76 -22.70
N ASP A 131 52.03 11.08 -22.34
CA ASP A 131 51.71 12.32 -21.62
C ASP A 131 52.32 12.30 -20.22
N GLU A 132 52.24 11.15 -19.52
CA GLU A 132 52.88 10.95 -18.22
C GLU A 132 54.42 11.05 -18.33
N LEU A 133 55.01 10.44 -19.35
CA LEU A 133 56.46 10.53 -19.61
C LEU A 133 56.89 11.97 -19.89
N GLU A 134 56.13 12.72 -20.69
CA GLU A 134 56.39 14.12 -21.01
C GLU A 134 56.27 15.02 -19.76
N ASN A 135 55.26 14.77 -18.91
CA ASN A 135 55.11 15.45 -17.62
C ASN A 135 56.33 15.22 -16.70
N ILE A 136 56.85 13.99 -16.65
CA ILE A 136 58.06 13.65 -15.89
C ILE A 136 59.28 14.39 -16.44
N ILE A 137 59.47 14.39 -17.76
CA ILE A 137 60.60 15.06 -18.42
C ILE A 137 60.59 16.58 -18.14
N ASN A 138 59.42 17.20 -18.25
CA ASN A 138 59.24 18.64 -18.08
C ASN A 138 59.24 19.08 -16.61
N LYS A 139 59.35 18.15 -15.65
CA LYS A 139 59.25 18.39 -14.19
C LYS A 139 57.97 19.14 -13.82
N THR A 140 56.91 18.97 -14.59
CA THR A 140 55.59 19.46 -14.23
C THR A 140 55.19 18.71 -12.96
N LYS A 141 54.87 19.43 -11.87
CA LYS A 141 54.39 18.76 -10.66
C LYS A 141 53.16 17.93 -11.02
N PRO A 142 53.06 16.68 -10.56
CA PRO A 142 51.84 15.90 -10.75
C PRO A 142 50.66 16.72 -10.25
N ASN A 143 49.61 16.83 -11.09
CA ASN A 143 48.49 17.75 -10.94
C ASN A 143 47.71 17.52 -9.64
N GLN A 144 48.17 18.06 -8.50
CA GLN A 144 47.38 18.11 -7.25
C GLN A 144 46.06 18.87 -7.47
N SER A 145 46.05 19.81 -8.42
CA SER A 145 44.85 20.51 -8.87
C SER A 145 43.75 19.60 -9.42
N ASN A 146 44.06 18.36 -9.83
CA ASN A 146 43.06 17.47 -10.41
C ASN A 146 42.23 16.76 -9.33
N GLN A 147 42.79 16.51 -8.14
CA GLN A 147 42.06 15.80 -7.09
C GLN A 147 40.93 16.65 -6.48
N GLU A 148 41.19 17.93 -6.19
CA GLU A 148 40.15 18.83 -5.69
C GLU A 148 39.02 18.98 -6.71
N PHE A 149 39.37 19.08 -8.00
CA PHE A 149 38.40 19.14 -9.09
C PHE A 149 37.53 17.88 -9.21
N ILE A 150 38.13 16.68 -9.08
CA ILE A 150 37.38 15.41 -9.07
C ILE A 150 36.40 15.35 -7.90
N ILE A 151 36.85 15.73 -6.71
CA ILE A 151 36.00 15.75 -5.52
C ILE A 151 34.83 16.73 -5.71
N ASP A 152 35.09 17.90 -6.28
CA ASP A 152 34.04 18.89 -6.57
C ASP A 152 33.01 18.35 -7.57
N GLN A 153 33.45 17.63 -8.61
CA GLN A 153 32.53 16.97 -9.55
C GLN A 153 31.67 15.90 -8.86
N ILE A 154 32.29 15.02 -8.07
CA ILE A 154 31.56 13.99 -7.31
C ILE A 154 30.54 14.64 -6.37
N ASN A 155 30.92 15.73 -5.69
CA ASN A 155 30.02 16.47 -4.81
C ASN A 155 28.85 17.08 -5.58
N GLN A 156 29.07 17.66 -6.76
CA GLN A 156 27.98 18.18 -7.60
C GLN A 156 27.00 17.08 -8.02
N ILE A 157 27.51 15.91 -8.42
CA ILE A 157 26.69 14.74 -8.74
C ILE A 157 25.88 14.30 -7.51
N ASN A 158 26.53 14.16 -6.37
CA ASN A 158 25.88 13.75 -5.12
C ASN A 158 24.76 14.72 -4.71
N GLN A 159 24.98 16.03 -4.79
CA GLN A 159 23.95 17.02 -4.46
C GLN A 159 22.76 16.96 -5.43
N THR A 160 23.03 16.78 -6.72
CA THR A 160 21.98 16.63 -7.74
C THR A 160 21.10 15.41 -7.45
N TRP A 161 21.71 14.26 -7.18
CA TRP A 161 20.97 13.02 -6.90
C TRP A 161 20.30 13.04 -5.53
N TYR A 162 20.91 13.66 -4.52
CA TYR A 162 20.29 13.90 -3.23
C TYR A 162 18.95 14.61 -3.37
N HIS A 163 18.89 15.74 -4.07
CA HIS A 163 17.63 16.45 -4.26
C HIS A 163 16.59 15.64 -5.03
N LYS A 164 17.00 14.92 -6.08
CA LYS A 164 16.10 14.04 -6.84
C LYS A 164 15.50 12.92 -5.99
N LEU A 165 16.30 12.27 -5.16
CA LEU A 165 15.88 11.15 -4.33
C LEU A 165 15.12 11.60 -3.09
N PHE A 166 15.54 12.69 -2.44
CA PHE A 166 14.92 13.24 -1.24
C PHE A 166 13.44 13.62 -1.47
N ILE A 167 13.13 14.27 -2.60
CA ILE A 167 11.75 14.63 -2.94
C ILE A 167 10.89 13.37 -3.08
N LYS A 168 11.40 12.31 -3.70
CA LYS A 168 10.66 11.06 -3.90
C LYS A 168 10.51 10.25 -2.61
N LEU A 169 11.55 10.20 -1.77
CA LEU A 169 11.49 9.58 -0.44
C LEU A 169 10.48 10.26 0.47
N SER A 170 10.20 11.55 0.26
CA SER A 170 9.19 12.25 1.05
C SER A 170 7.78 11.64 0.94
N LEU A 171 7.50 10.89 -0.13
CA LEU A 171 6.25 10.15 -0.33
C LEU A 171 6.14 8.91 0.59
N PHE A 172 7.25 8.49 1.20
CA PHE A 172 7.39 7.29 2.01
C PHE A 172 7.71 7.59 3.48
N LYS A 173 7.56 8.85 3.93
CA LYS A 173 7.90 9.31 5.30
C LYS A 173 7.24 8.54 6.45
N GLN A 174 6.15 7.85 6.17
CA GLN A 174 5.45 7.02 7.15
C GLN A 174 6.16 5.69 7.46
N PHE A 175 7.16 5.31 6.66
CA PHE A 175 7.95 4.09 6.83
C PHE A 175 9.28 4.43 7.51
N GLU A 176 9.68 3.66 8.51
CA GLU A 176 10.95 3.82 9.24
C GLU A 176 12.15 3.73 8.30
N GLU A 177 12.07 2.86 7.28
CA GLU A 177 13.10 2.68 6.27
C GLU A 177 13.35 3.96 5.46
N SER A 178 12.36 4.85 5.36
CA SER A 178 12.53 6.15 4.70
C SER A 178 13.48 7.05 5.50
N GLU A 179 13.40 7.04 6.83
CA GLU A 179 14.28 7.83 7.69
C GLU A 179 15.73 7.31 7.59
N LEU A 180 15.91 5.99 7.58
CA LEU A 180 17.23 5.37 7.37
C LEU A 180 17.84 5.77 6.02
N CYS A 181 17.03 5.73 4.95
CA CYS A 181 17.46 6.18 3.62
C CYS A 181 17.86 7.66 3.61
N GLU A 182 17.06 8.53 4.24
CA GLU A 182 17.37 9.96 4.35
C GLU A 182 18.68 10.21 5.10
N ASP A 183 18.95 9.47 6.17
CA ASP A 183 20.18 9.61 6.95
C ASP A 183 21.42 9.14 6.17
N ILE A 184 21.30 8.07 5.39
CA ILE A 184 22.36 7.64 4.47
C ILE A 184 22.61 8.71 3.41
N LEU A 185 21.55 9.27 2.81
CA LEU A 185 21.66 10.35 1.82
C LEU A 185 22.34 11.61 2.39
N LYS A 186 21.99 12.00 3.63
CA LYS A 186 22.66 13.11 4.35
C LYS A 186 24.13 12.82 4.62
N LYS A 187 24.52 11.58 4.88
CA LYS A 187 25.93 11.19 5.08
C LYS A 187 26.71 11.27 3.77
N ILE A 188 26.16 10.79 2.66
CA ILE A 188 26.81 10.83 1.34
C ILE A 188 27.06 12.27 0.88
N THR A 189 26.14 13.19 1.19
CA THR A 189 26.27 14.61 0.83
C THR A 189 27.22 15.39 1.74
N LYS A 190 27.49 14.91 2.96
CA LYS A 190 28.45 15.51 3.91
C LYS A 190 29.90 15.04 3.67
N PHE A 191 30.25 14.79 2.41
CA PHE A 191 31.56 14.26 2.00
C PHE A 191 32.75 15.22 2.22
N ASP A 192 32.52 16.43 2.72
CA ASP A 192 33.55 17.44 3.00
C ASP A 192 34.65 16.93 3.97
N GLN A 193 34.35 15.96 4.83
CA GLN A 193 35.34 15.31 5.70
C GLN A 193 36.44 14.56 4.94
N LEU A 194 36.17 14.11 3.71
CA LEU A 194 37.17 13.40 2.90
C LEU A 194 38.23 14.36 2.33
N LYS A 195 37.85 15.61 2.02
CA LYS A 195 38.80 16.66 1.61
C LYS A 195 39.85 16.93 2.68
N GLU A 196 39.43 16.95 3.95
CA GLU A 196 40.36 17.15 5.06
C GLU A 196 41.33 15.98 5.21
N ASN A 197 40.84 14.75 5.11
CA ASN A 197 41.68 13.55 5.22
C ASN A 197 42.72 13.44 4.10
N ILE A 198 42.36 13.79 2.85
CA ILE A 198 43.31 13.81 1.73
C ILE A 198 44.41 14.84 1.99
N LYS A 199 44.03 16.08 2.37
CA LYS A 199 44.98 17.16 2.70
C LYS A 199 45.91 16.82 3.85
N VAL A 200 45.43 16.06 4.84
CA VAL A 200 46.25 15.57 5.97
C VAL A 200 47.25 14.52 5.52
N SER A 201 46.84 13.55 4.69
CA SER A 201 47.75 12.50 4.21
C SER A 201 48.87 13.06 3.31
N GLU A 202 48.54 14.02 2.45
CA GLU A 202 49.53 14.66 1.56
C GLU A 202 50.56 15.48 2.35
N LYS A 203 50.12 16.22 3.37
CA LYS A 203 51.04 16.96 4.26
C LYS A 203 52.00 16.02 4.98
N GLN A 204 51.52 14.85 5.42
CA GLN A 204 52.36 13.84 6.06
C GLN A 204 53.39 13.25 5.09
N GLU A 205 52.99 12.96 3.85
CA GLU A 205 53.89 12.42 2.82
C GLU A 205 55.01 13.42 2.44
N ILE A 206 54.69 14.72 2.34
CA ILE A 206 55.67 15.78 2.10
C ILE A 206 56.64 15.91 3.28
N LEU A 207 56.13 15.84 4.52
CA LEU A 207 56.96 15.87 5.73
C LEU A 207 57.95 14.69 5.77
N GLN A 208 57.49 13.48 5.42
CA GLN A 208 58.33 12.29 5.36
C GLN A 208 59.41 12.39 4.27
N LYS A 209 59.05 12.83 3.05
CA LYS A 209 60.02 13.03 1.95
C LYS A 209 61.10 14.06 2.33
N ASN A 210 60.72 15.14 3.00
CA ASN A 210 61.66 16.16 3.47
C ASN A 210 62.61 15.64 4.57
N GLN A 211 62.12 14.79 5.48
CA GLN A 211 62.95 14.14 6.49
C GLN A 211 63.95 13.17 5.84
N GLN A 212 63.50 12.34 4.89
CA GLN A 212 64.35 11.40 4.17
C GLN A 212 65.47 12.11 3.39
N TRP A 213 65.15 13.22 2.72
CA TRP A 213 66.13 14.01 1.98
C TRP A 213 67.19 14.63 2.90
N ARG A 214 66.81 15.09 4.10
CA ARG A 214 67.76 15.62 5.08
C ARG A 214 68.73 14.54 5.58
N ILE A 215 68.23 13.32 5.81
CA ILE A 215 69.07 12.17 6.21
C ILE A 215 70.07 11.84 5.09
N ASN A 216 69.61 11.77 3.85
CA ASN A 216 70.46 11.46 2.69
C ASN A 216 71.52 12.53 2.36
N LYS A 217 71.39 13.75 2.90
CA LYS A 217 72.35 14.84 2.68
C LYS A 217 73.42 14.91 3.76
N LEU A 218 73.20 14.24 4.89
CA LEU A 218 74.11 14.17 6.03
C LEU A 218 75.03 12.93 5.96
N ASN A 219 74.67 11.96 5.12
CA ASN A 219 75.49 10.80 4.76
C ASN A 219 76.19 11.05 3.42
#